data_AF-A0A7L3WRG6-F1
#
_entry.id   AF-A0A7L3WRG6-F1
#
_cell.length_a   1.000
_cell.length_b   1.000
_cell.length_c   1.000
_cell.angle_alpha   90.00
_cell.angle_beta   90.00
_cell.angle_gamma   90.00
#
_symmetry.space_group_name_H-M   'P 1'
#
loop_
_entity.id
_entity.type
_entity.pdbx_description
1 polymer ?
#
loop_
_entity_poly.entity_id
_entity_poly.type
_entity_poly.pdbx_seq_one_letter_code
_entity_poly.pdbx_strand_id
1 'polypeptide(L)'
;MSDTRRRVKVYTLNEDRQWDDRGTGHVSSTYVERLKGMSLLVRAESDGSLLLESKINPNTAYQKQQAILTYFCLQQDTLIVWSEAENYDLALSFQEKAGCDEIWEKICQVQGKDPSVEVTQDLIESEEEHIEEMPETSPLIDLPTCELNKLEEIADLVTSVLSSPIRREKLALALENEGYIKKLLQLFQVCENLENTEGLHHLYEIIRGILFLNKATLFEVMFSDECIMDVVGCLEYDPSLAQPKRHREFLTKTAKFKEVIPITDSELRQKIHQTYRVQYIQDIILPTPSVFEENFLSTLTSFIFFNKVEIVSMLQVSGFYYGMDGLCVGTSSCSFKVGMDDLQVRSAATDIFSYLVEFSPSMVREFVMQEAQQSDDDILLINVVIEQMICDTDPELGGAVQLMGLLRTLIDPENMLATAN
;
A
#
# COMPACT_ATOMS: atom_id res chain seq x y z
N MET A 1 22.09 -30.45 9.56
CA MET A 1 21.02 -29.47 9.33
C MET A 1 21.70 -28.11 9.41
N SER A 2 21.66 -27.33 8.34
CA SER A 2 22.16 -25.94 8.34
C SER A 2 21.30 -25.12 9.30
N ASP A 3 21.93 -24.30 10.14
CA ASP A 3 21.25 -23.46 11.13
C ASP A 3 20.55 -22.29 10.42
N THR A 4 19.31 -22.51 9.98
CA THR A 4 18.51 -21.51 9.25
C THR A 4 18.03 -20.38 10.16
N ARG A 5 18.08 -20.58 11.48
CA ARG A 5 17.61 -19.60 12.47
C ARG A 5 18.41 -18.31 12.45
N ARG A 6 19.73 -18.39 12.18
CA ARG A 6 20.61 -17.22 12.11
C ARG A 6 20.94 -16.78 10.69
N ARG A 7 20.26 -17.34 9.69
CA ARG A 7 20.53 -17.06 8.28
C ARG A 7 19.90 -15.73 7.86
N VAL A 8 20.71 -14.84 7.28
CA VAL A 8 20.32 -13.48 6.89
C VAL A 8 20.88 -13.09 5.53
N LYS A 9 20.20 -12.17 4.84
CA LYS A 9 20.76 -11.37 3.74
C LYS A 9 21.11 -9.97 4.23
N VAL A 10 22.24 -9.46 3.77
CA VAL A 10 22.72 -8.11 4.10
C VAL A 10 22.46 -7.19 2.92
N TYR A 11 21.89 -6.01 3.17
CA TYR A 11 21.66 -5.00 2.15
C TYR A 11 22.29 -3.66 2.53
N THR A 12 22.72 -2.90 1.52
CA THR A 12 23.16 -1.49 1.66
C THR A 12 22.39 -0.60 0.71
N LEU A 13 21.98 0.58 1.14
CA LEU A 13 21.35 1.56 0.26
C LEU A 13 22.39 2.26 -0.62
N ASN A 14 22.13 2.34 -1.93
CA ASN A 14 23.02 2.98 -2.91
C ASN A 14 22.61 4.43 -3.23
N GLU A 15 23.39 5.12 -4.07
CA GLU A 15 23.16 6.54 -4.43
C GLU A 15 21.81 6.78 -5.14
N ASP A 16 21.30 5.77 -5.84
CA ASP A 16 19.99 5.79 -6.52
C ASP A 16 18.82 5.44 -5.57
N ARG A 17 19.09 5.34 -4.26
CA ARG A 17 18.14 4.93 -3.21
C ARG A 17 17.56 3.52 -3.42
N GLN A 18 18.35 2.60 -3.99
CA GLN A 18 18.01 1.19 -4.12
C GLN A 18 18.85 0.32 -3.18
N TRP A 19 18.29 -0.79 -2.71
CA TRP A 19 18.98 -1.73 -1.81
C TRP A 19 19.81 -2.74 -2.61
N ASP A 20 21.12 -2.66 -2.48
CA ASP A 20 22.06 -3.61 -3.07
C ASP A 20 22.27 -4.83 -2.16
N ASP A 21 22.05 -6.05 -2.69
CA ASP A 21 22.31 -7.31 -1.99
C ASP A 21 23.84 -7.52 -1.85
N ARG A 22 24.32 -7.51 -0.60
CA ARG A 22 25.75 -7.74 -0.25
C ARG A 22 26.07 -9.23 -0.08
N GLY A 23 25.07 -10.10 -0.04
CA GLY A 23 25.23 -11.54 0.09
C GLY A 23 24.45 -12.12 1.28
N THR A 24 24.43 -13.46 1.29
CA THR A 24 23.76 -14.26 2.33
C THR A 24 24.78 -14.84 3.31
N GLY A 25 24.46 -14.80 4.60
CA GLY A 25 25.35 -15.23 5.67
C GLY A 25 24.62 -15.60 6.96
N HIS A 26 25.39 -15.88 8.01
CA HIS A 26 24.86 -16.16 9.35
C HIS A 26 25.23 -15.03 10.31
N VAL A 27 24.22 -14.47 11.01
CA VAL A 27 24.39 -13.36 11.94
C VAL A 27 24.69 -13.84 13.36
N SER A 28 25.60 -13.15 14.03
CA SER A 28 25.96 -13.36 15.42
C SER A 28 26.20 -12.02 16.13
N SER A 29 25.98 -11.97 17.44
CA SER A 29 26.30 -10.81 18.27
C SER A 29 27.43 -11.14 19.23
N THR A 30 28.59 -10.50 19.12
CA THR A 30 29.72 -10.73 20.03
C THR A 30 30.41 -9.42 20.42
N TYR A 31 31.10 -9.42 21.55
CA TYR A 31 31.91 -8.27 21.95
C TYR A 31 33.19 -8.23 21.10
N VAL A 32 33.41 -7.12 20.41
CA VAL A 32 34.56 -6.93 19.51
C VAL A 32 35.53 -5.93 20.15
N GLU A 33 36.71 -6.42 20.56
CA GLU A 33 37.69 -5.65 21.34
C GLU A 33 38.12 -4.34 20.64
N ARG A 34 38.38 -4.40 19.34
CA ARG A 34 38.76 -3.23 18.50
C ARG A 34 37.67 -2.15 18.42
N LEU A 35 36.39 -2.54 18.50
CA LEU A 35 35.23 -1.62 18.49
C LEU A 35 34.80 -1.21 19.90
N LYS A 36 35.34 -1.87 20.93
CA LYS A 36 35.00 -1.67 22.34
C LYS A 36 33.49 -1.71 22.57
N GLY A 37 32.82 -2.74 22.06
CA GLY A 37 31.38 -2.88 22.21
C GLY A 37 30.82 -4.17 21.62
N MET A 38 29.56 -4.45 21.98
CA MET A 38 28.79 -5.51 21.36
C MET A 38 28.57 -5.16 19.89
N SER A 39 28.81 -6.10 18.99
CA SER A 39 28.75 -5.88 17.55
C SER A 39 27.99 -7.00 16.87
N LEU A 40 27.28 -6.68 15.80
CA LEU A 40 26.65 -7.60 14.87
C LEU A 40 27.68 -8.03 13.83
N LEU A 41 27.86 -9.34 13.67
CA LEU A 41 28.76 -9.94 12.69
C LEU A 41 27.99 -10.88 11.78
N VAL A 42 28.12 -10.69 10.46
CA VAL A 42 27.56 -11.62 9.46
C VAL A 42 28.69 -12.30 8.71
N ARG A 43 28.70 -13.64 8.73
CA ARG A 43 29.68 -14.46 7.98
C ARG A 43 29.05 -15.06 6.74
N ALA A 44 29.68 -14.88 5.58
CA ALA A 44 29.19 -15.37 4.29
C ALA A 44 29.03 -16.89 4.28
N GLU A 45 27.98 -17.39 3.62
CA GLU A 45 27.81 -18.83 3.39
C GLU A 45 28.80 -19.39 2.36
N SER A 46 29.27 -18.55 1.43
CA SER A 46 30.12 -18.94 0.30
C SER A 46 31.53 -19.33 0.73
N ASP A 47 32.18 -18.51 1.57
CA ASP A 47 33.60 -18.62 1.89
C ASP A 47 33.93 -18.34 3.37
N GLY A 48 32.91 -18.04 4.20
CA GLY A 48 33.09 -17.72 5.61
C GLY A 48 33.70 -16.33 5.89
N SER A 49 33.89 -15.51 4.85
CA SER A 49 34.34 -14.13 4.97
C SER A 49 33.34 -13.28 5.77
N LEU A 50 33.82 -12.15 6.28
CA LEU A 50 32.99 -11.25 7.09
C LEU A 50 32.28 -10.26 6.15
N LEU A 51 30.95 -10.41 6.03
CA LEU A 51 30.10 -9.53 5.21
C LEU A 51 29.74 -8.25 5.93
N LEU A 52 29.54 -8.34 7.25
CA LEU A 52 29.16 -7.21 8.09
C LEU A 52 29.88 -7.32 9.44
N GLU A 53 30.36 -6.17 9.93
CA GLU A 53 30.81 -5.99 11.30
C GLU A 53 30.41 -4.59 11.78
N SER A 54 29.25 -4.51 12.41
CA SER A 54 28.64 -3.26 12.86
C SER A 54 28.56 -3.21 14.38
N LYS A 55 29.04 -2.13 14.99
CA LYS A 55 28.94 -1.95 16.44
C LYS A 55 27.52 -1.53 16.78
N ILE A 56 26.92 -2.16 17.80
CA ILE A 56 25.65 -1.70 18.35
C ILE A 56 25.91 -0.43 19.17
N ASN A 57 25.67 0.73 18.56
CA ASN A 57 25.87 2.02 19.21
C ASN A 57 24.63 2.38 20.04
N PRO A 58 24.78 2.97 21.25
CA PRO A 58 23.64 3.35 22.09
C PRO A 58 22.67 4.36 21.45
N ASN A 59 23.16 5.19 20.53
CA ASN A 59 22.41 6.30 19.93
C ASN A 59 21.93 6.01 18.50
N THR A 60 22.23 4.82 17.94
CA THR A 60 21.76 4.46 16.60
C THR A 60 20.30 4.03 16.68
N ALA A 61 19.43 4.63 15.86
CA ALA A 61 18.06 4.19 15.72
C ALA A 61 18.02 2.89 14.90
N TYR A 62 17.81 1.76 15.57
CA TYR A 62 17.48 0.51 14.89
C TYR A 62 15.96 0.44 14.75
N GLN A 63 15.50 0.00 13.59
CA GLN A 63 14.09 -0.20 13.30
C GLN A 63 13.85 -1.66 12.92
N LYS A 64 12.91 -2.29 13.60
CA LYS A 64 12.34 -3.56 13.21
C LYS A 64 11.20 -3.28 12.24
N GLN A 65 11.24 -3.91 11.07
CA GLN A 65 10.25 -3.69 10.02
C GLN A 65 9.59 -5.00 9.61
N GLN A 66 8.36 -4.88 9.14
CA GLN A 66 7.62 -5.97 8.51
C GLN A 66 8.12 -6.14 7.06
N ALA A 67 8.59 -7.34 6.71
CA ALA A 67 8.89 -7.67 5.32
C ALA A 67 7.62 -8.25 4.68
N ILE A 68 7.03 -7.58 3.70
CA ILE A 68 6.08 -8.20 2.78
C ILE A 68 6.88 -8.68 1.58
N LEU A 69 7.17 -9.98 1.54
CA LEU A 69 7.47 -10.61 0.26
C LEU A 69 6.14 -10.93 -0.41
N THR A 70 5.96 -10.35 -1.59
CA THR A 70 4.84 -10.57 -2.53
C THR A 70 4.27 -11.99 -2.52
N TYR A 71 2.94 -12.08 -2.64
CA TYR A 71 2.15 -13.29 -2.88
C TYR A 71 2.47 -14.46 -1.95
N PHE A 72 1.95 -14.39 -0.72
CA PHE A 72 1.57 -15.46 0.21
C PHE A 72 1.75 -14.93 1.64
N CYS A 73 0.65 -14.63 2.33
CA CYS A 73 0.64 -14.24 3.73
C CYS A 73 1.51 -15.16 4.60
N LEU A 74 2.58 -14.60 5.17
CA LEU A 74 3.03 -14.83 6.54
C LEU A 74 3.59 -13.50 7.06
N GLN A 75 2.83 -12.82 7.93
CA GLN A 75 3.33 -11.66 8.67
C GLN A 75 4.55 -12.10 9.51
N GLN A 76 5.76 -11.68 9.13
CA GLN A 76 6.95 -11.97 9.94
C GLN A 76 7.86 -10.75 10.02
N ASP A 77 8.00 -10.20 11.23
CA ASP A 77 8.95 -9.15 11.59
C ASP A 77 10.39 -9.69 11.44
N THR A 78 10.90 -9.63 10.22
CA THR A 78 12.13 -10.31 9.78
C THR A 78 13.16 -9.34 9.23
N LEU A 79 12.94 -8.02 9.39
CA LEU A 79 13.89 -6.99 8.97
C LEU A 79 14.36 -6.17 10.15
N ILE A 80 15.65 -5.87 10.16
CA ILE A 80 16.27 -4.86 11.04
C ILE A 80 17.03 -3.88 10.15
N VAL A 81 16.68 -2.60 10.24
CA VAL A 81 17.25 -1.50 9.43
C VAL A 81 17.86 -0.46 10.34
N TRP A 82 19.01 0.11 9.96
CA TRP A 82 19.64 1.23 10.67
C TRP A 82 20.62 1.99 9.77
N SER A 83 20.91 3.24 10.14
CA SER A 83 21.98 4.03 9.53
C SER A 83 23.28 3.86 10.33
N GLU A 84 24.34 3.40 9.69
CA GLU A 84 25.66 3.22 10.31
C GLU A 84 26.48 4.52 10.28
N ALA A 85 26.29 5.36 9.26
CA ALA A 85 26.88 6.70 9.11
C ALA A 85 25.99 7.60 8.23
N GLU A 86 26.33 8.88 8.09
CA GLU A 86 25.66 9.80 7.16
C GLU A 86 25.66 9.20 5.74
N ASN A 87 24.47 8.97 5.18
CA ASN A 87 24.23 8.33 3.88
C ASN A 87 24.74 6.88 3.76
N TYR A 88 24.79 6.13 4.87
CA TYR A 88 25.16 4.72 4.84
C TYR A 88 24.17 3.87 5.64
N ASP A 89 23.12 3.43 4.95
CA ASP A 89 22.03 2.63 5.50
C ASP A 89 22.24 1.14 5.26
N LEU A 90 21.92 0.35 6.28
CA LEU A 90 22.07 -1.10 6.31
C LEU A 90 20.74 -1.77 6.66
N ALA A 91 20.51 -2.93 6.07
CA ALA A 91 19.41 -3.81 6.46
C ALA A 91 19.85 -5.27 6.57
N LEU A 92 19.31 -5.96 7.57
CA LEU A 92 19.39 -7.40 7.73
C LEU A 92 18.01 -8.02 7.50
N SER A 93 17.91 -8.88 6.50
CA SER A 93 16.71 -9.67 6.22
C SER A 93 16.91 -11.09 6.71
N PHE A 94 16.11 -11.50 7.69
CA PHE A 94 16.17 -12.79 8.33
C PHE A 94 15.29 -13.80 7.61
N GLN A 95 15.78 -15.03 7.51
CA GLN A 95 14.97 -16.13 6.98
C GLN A 95 13.88 -16.57 7.97
N GLU A 96 14.12 -16.41 9.27
CA GLU A 96 13.19 -16.82 10.33
C GLU A 96 12.97 -15.69 11.34
N LYS A 97 11.69 -15.43 11.69
CA LYS A 97 11.32 -14.46 12.72
C LYS A 97 12.05 -14.69 14.06
N ALA A 98 12.17 -15.95 14.48
CA ALA A 98 12.84 -16.31 15.73
C ALA A 98 14.32 -15.85 15.77
N GLY A 99 14.99 -15.81 14.61
CA GLY A 99 16.33 -15.25 14.49
C GLY A 99 16.38 -13.74 14.58
N CYS A 100 15.39 -13.08 13.97
CA CYS A 100 15.22 -11.63 14.04
C CYS A 100 14.96 -11.18 15.48
N ASP A 101 14.02 -11.84 16.17
CA ASP A 101 13.68 -11.57 17.57
C ASP A 101 14.91 -11.68 18.49
N GLU A 102 15.74 -12.71 18.32
CA GLU A 102 16.96 -12.89 19.12
C GLU A 102 17.99 -11.77 18.94
N ILE A 103 18.18 -11.30 17.70
CA ILE A 103 19.08 -10.17 17.43
C ILE A 103 18.46 -8.87 17.93
N TRP A 104 17.15 -8.69 17.77
CA TRP A 104 16.43 -7.53 18.26
C TRP A 104 16.53 -7.38 19.78
N GLU A 105 16.23 -8.46 20.53
CA GLU A 105 16.40 -8.50 21.98
C GLU A 105 17.82 -8.11 22.39
N LYS A 106 18.83 -8.53 21.63
CA LYS A 106 20.22 -8.18 21.91
C LYS A 106 20.51 -6.70 21.69
N ILE A 107 19.98 -6.12 20.62
CA ILE A 107 20.11 -4.68 20.34
C ILE A 107 19.43 -3.88 21.45
N CYS A 108 18.18 -4.21 21.78
CA CYS A 108 17.43 -3.59 22.87
C CYS A 108 18.15 -3.71 24.22
N GLN A 109 18.71 -4.89 24.53
CA GLN A 109 19.51 -5.10 25.73
C GLN A 109 20.74 -4.18 25.80
N VAL A 110 21.43 -3.98 24.67
CA VAL A 110 22.62 -3.11 24.62
C VAL A 110 22.24 -1.64 24.75
N GLN A 111 21.08 -1.23 24.21
CA GLN A 111 20.59 0.15 24.28
C GLN A 111 19.76 0.45 25.53
N GLY A 112 19.44 -0.54 26.36
CA GLY A 112 18.59 -0.37 27.54
C GLY A 112 17.12 -0.10 27.22
N LYS A 113 16.64 -0.62 26.08
CA LYS A 113 15.27 -0.45 25.58
C LYS A 113 14.45 -1.73 25.79
N ASP A 114 13.12 -1.58 25.83
CA ASP A 114 12.23 -2.73 25.91
C ASP A 114 12.17 -3.45 24.54
N PRO A 115 12.28 -4.78 24.45
CA PRO A 115 12.20 -5.50 23.18
C PRO A 115 10.86 -5.41 22.44
N SER A 116 9.79 -4.91 23.10
CA SER A 116 8.49 -4.66 22.47
C SER A 116 8.43 -3.41 21.59
N VAL A 117 9.48 -2.57 21.61
CA VAL A 117 9.56 -1.42 20.71
C VAL A 117 9.86 -1.85 19.27
N GLU A 118 9.29 -1.13 18.30
CA GLU A 118 9.61 -1.29 16.87
C GLU A 118 10.80 -0.42 16.44
N VAL A 119 11.07 0.67 17.18
CA VAL A 119 12.23 1.55 16.98
C VAL A 119 12.94 1.75 18.30
N THR A 120 14.26 1.56 18.33
CA THR A 120 15.00 1.57 19.59
C THR A 120 15.38 2.95 20.09
N GLN A 121 15.62 3.90 19.19
CA GLN A 121 15.76 5.30 19.53
C GLN A 121 14.55 6.01 18.96
N ASP A 122 13.92 6.86 19.76
CA ASP A 122 13.03 7.86 19.22
C ASP A 122 13.88 8.62 18.20
N LEU A 123 13.48 8.57 16.94
CA LEU A 123 14.00 9.48 15.95
C LEU A 123 13.54 10.86 16.41
N ILE A 124 14.26 11.44 17.36
CA ILE A 124 14.18 12.86 17.61
C ILE A 124 14.85 13.43 16.35
N GLU A 125 14.06 13.59 15.27
CA GLU A 125 14.01 14.89 14.61
C GLU A 125 14.01 15.89 15.76
N SER A 126 15.18 16.46 16.05
CA SER A 126 15.42 17.31 17.22
C SER A 126 14.19 18.17 17.53
N GLU A 127 13.60 17.93 18.71
CA GLU A 127 12.43 18.58 19.34
C GLU A 127 11.04 17.91 19.24
N GLU A 128 10.88 16.67 19.74
CA GLU A 128 9.60 16.25 20.34
C GLU A 128 9.86 15.40 21.57
N GLU A 129 9.85 16.04 22.75
CA GLU A 129 9.36 15.52 24.04
C GLU A 129 9.67 16.54 25.16
N HIS A 130 9.15 17.76 25.00
CA HIS A 130 8.67 18.50 26.15
C HIS A 130 7.20 18.77 25.91
N ILE A 131 6.37 17.91 26.50
CA ILE A 131 4.98 18.19 26.81
C ILE A 131 4.99 19.29 27.89
N GLU A 132 5.42 20.49 27.51
CA GLU A 132 4.89 21.70 28.13
C GLU A 132 3.59 21.99 27.39
N GLU A 133 2.50 22.10 28.14
CA GLU A 133 1.24 22.66 27.68
C GLU A 133 1.52 23.92 26.85
N MET A 134 1.56 23.80 25.53
CA MET A 134 1.84 24.95 24.67
C MET A 134 0.64 25.89 24.73
N PRO A 135 0.86 27.21 24.84
CA PRO A 135 -0.21 28.18 24.75
C PRO A 135 -0.85 28.07 23.36
N GLU A 136 -2.18 28.28 23.26
CA GLU A 136 -3.00 28.26 22.03
C GLU A 136 -2.59 29.30 20.95
N THR A 137 -1.32 29.71 20.89
CA THR A 137 -0.82 30.81 20.08
C THR A 137 0.56 30.48 19.47
N SER A 138 0.72 29.34 18.80
CA SER A 138 1.78 29.19 17.79
C SER A 138 1.18 29.51 16.41
N PRO A 139 1.88 30.24 15.53
CA PRO A 139 1.26 30.83 14.35
C PRO A 139 0.72 29.75 13.42
N LEU A 140 -0.54 29.92 13.00
CA LEU A 140 -1.14 29.21 11.88
C LEU A 140 -0.20 29.34 10.68
N ILE A 141 -0.06 28.28 9.88
CA ILE A 141 0.59 28.42 8.56
C ILE A 141 -0.30 29.37 7.76
N ASP A 142 0.21 30.55 7.44
CA ASP A 142 -0.50 31.50 6.59
C ASP A 142 -0.33 31.06 5.14
N LEU A 143 -1.41 30.55 4.54
CA LEU A 143 -1.41 30.08 3.16
C LEU A 143 -1.42 31.29 2.23
N PRO A 144 -0.48 31.41 1.27
CA PRO A 144 -0.53 32.46 0.26
C PRO A 144 -1.86 32.42 -0.50
N THR A 145 -2.38 33.58 -0.92
CA THR A 145 -3.60 33.61 -1.74
C THR A 145 -3.39 32.85 -3.05
N CYS A 146 -4.40 32.09 -3.49
CA CYS A 146 -4.36 31.39 -4.78
C CYS A 146 -4.38 32.40 -5.93
N GLU A 147 -3.19 32.86 -6.34
CA GLU A 147 -2.97 33.78 -7.45
C GLU A 147 -1.80 33.28 -8.32
N LEU A 148 -1.86 33.55 -9.64
CA LEU A 148 -0.87 33.05 -10.60
C LEU A 148 0.58 33.44 -10.26
N ASN A 149 0.78 34.65 -9.75
CA ASN A 149 2.10 35.18 -9.36
C ASN A 149 2.62 34.64 -8.01
N LYS A 150 1.82 33.86 -7.29
CA LYS A 150 2.18 33.25 -6.01
C LYS A 150 2.35 31.73 -6.10
N LEU A 151 2.18 31.14 -7.28
CA LEU A 151 2.28 29.68 -7.45
C LEU A 151 3.65 29.15 -7.06
N GLU A 152 4.74 29.86 -7.36
CA GLU A 152 6.10 29.51 -6.94
C GLU A 152 6.21 29.48 -5.40
N GLU A 153 5.72 30.53 -4.73
CA GLU A 153 5.71 30.62 -3.26
C GLU A 153 4.92 29.48 -2.61
N ILE A 154 3.78 29.10 -3.20
CA ILE A 154 2.96 27.98 -2.72
C ILE A 154 3.69 26.65 -2.94
N ALA A 155 4.33 26.44 -4.08
CA ALA A 155 5.09 25.23 -4.38
C ALA A 155 6.27 25.04 -3.42
N ASP A 156 7.01 26.12 -3.15
CA ASP A 156 8.11 26.14 -2.18
C ASP A 156 7.61 25.84 -0.76
N LEU A 157 6.49 26.45 -0.35
CA LEU A 157 5.88 26.19 0.94
C LEU A 157 5.52 24.70 1.09
N VAL A 158 4.77 24.14 0.15
CA VAL A 158 4.34 22.74 0.18
C VAL A 158 5.55 21.81 0.22
N THR A 159 6.55 22.03 -0.63
CA THR A 159 7.77 21.21 -0.68
C THR A 159 8.58 21.29 0.61
N SER A 160 8.74 22.49 1.18
CA SER A 160 9.49 22.70 2.43
C SER A 160 8.85 22.05 3.65
N VAL A 161 7.55 21.76 3.58
CA VAL A 161 6.77 21.20 4.68
C VAL A 161 6.88 19.67 4.71
N LEU A 162 7.10 19.02 3.56
CA LEU A 162 7.12 17.55 3.46
C LEU A 162 8.17 16.87 4.35
N SER A 163 9.23 17.59 4.73
CA SER A 163 10.31 17.09 5.60
C SER A 163 9.99 17.14 7.11
N SER A 164 8.87 17.75 7.53
CA SER A 164 8.52 17.92 8.95
C SER A 164 7.09 17.44 9.24
N PRO A 165 6.87 16.39 10.04
CA PRO A 165 5.55 15.86 10.37
C PRO A 165 4.61 16.91 10.98
N ILE A 166 5.09 17.72 11.92
CA ILE A 166 4.30 18.80 12.57
C ILE A 166 3.80 19.82 11.54
N ARG A 167 4.69 20.25 10.62
CA ARG A 167 4.33 21.22 9.60
C ARG A 167 3.36 20.59 8.59
N ARG A 168 3.49 19.30 8.27
CA ARG A 168 2.55 18.58 7.39
C ARG A 168 1.14 18.59 7.97
N GLU A 169 1.01 18.34 9.28
CA GLU A 169 -0.27 18.40 9.98
C GLU A 169 -0.90 19.79 9.87
N LYS A 170 -0.13 20.82 10.21
CA LYS A 170 -0.60 22.22 10.16
C LYS A 170 -1.00 22.65 8.74
N LEU A 171 -0.24 22.23 7.73
CA LEU A 171 -0.54 22.55 6.33
C LEU A 171 -1.80 21.82 5.87
N ALA A 172 -1.98 20.55 6.23
CA ALA A 172 -3.18 19.80 5.90
C ALA A 172 -4.44 20.48 6.45
N LEU A 173 -4.43 20.85 7.73
CA LEU A 173 -5.54 21.58 8.36
C LEU A 173 -5.80 22.93 7.66
N ALA A 174 -4.75 23.63 7.24
CA ALA A 174 -4.89 24.90 6.53
C ALA A 174 -5.50 24.71 5.12
N LEU A 175 -5.13 23.64 4.41
CA LEU A 175 -5.64 23.30 3.08
C LEU A 175 -7.08 22.80 3.09
N GLU A 176 -7.50 22.13 4.16
CA GLU A 176 -8.90 21.72 4.39
C GLU A 176 -9.81 22.94 4.55
N ASN A 177 -9.32 23.96 5.24
CA ASN A 177 -10.03 25.21 5.41
C ASN A 177 -10.02 26.03 4.12
N GLU A 178 -11.11 26.76 3.87
CA GLU A 178 -11.24 27.72 2.75
C GLU A 178 -11.35 27.16 1.31
N GLY A 179 -11.46 25.84 1.14
CA GLY A 179 -11.60 25.23 -0.19
C GLY A 179 -10.40 25.50 -1.10
N TYR A 180 -9.20 25.55 -0.51
CA TYR A 180 -7.97 25.97 -1.18
C TYR A 180 -7.63 25.10 -2.40
N ILE A 181 -7.77 23.78 -2.29
CA ILE A 181 -7.57 22.82 -3.39
C ILE A 181 -8.43 23.19 -4.60
N LYS A 182 -9.72 23.47 -4.40
CA LYS A 182 -10.62 23.83 -5.52
C LYS A 182 -10.18 25.12 -6.21
N LYS A 183 -9.69 26.11 -5.46
CA LYS A 183 -9.14 27.36 -6.02
C LYS A 183 -7.86 27.10 -6.83
N LEU A 184 -6.97 26.22 -6.36
CA LEU A 184 -5.78 25.81 -7.14
C LEU A 184 -6.16 25.12 -8.46
N LEU A 185 -7.15 24.24 -8.44
CA LEU A 185 -7.65 23.57 -9.65
C LEU A 185 -8.32 24.56 -10.63
N GLN A 186 -8.98 25.61 -10.12
CA GLN A 186 -9.47 26.69 -10.98
C GLN A 186 -8.31 27.46 -11.64
N LEU A 187 -7.23 27.72 -10.91
CA LEU A 187 -6.03 28.33 -11.51
C LEU A 187 -5.38 27.41 -12.55
N PHE A 188 -5.39 26.10 -12.33
CA PHE A 188 -4.94 25.13 -13.33
C PHE A 188 -5.68 25.28 -14.65
N GLN A 189 -7.01 25.35 -14.63
CA GLN A 189 -7.80 25.56 -15.84
C GLN A 189 -7.44 26.89 -16.53
N VAL A 190 -7.18 27.96 -15.75
CA VAL A 190 -6.73 29.25 -16.31
C VAL A 190 -5.35 29.12 -16.95
N CYS A 191 -4.38 28.51 -16.27
CA CYS A 191 -3.03 28.27 -16.79
C CYS A 191 -3.06 27.44 -18.07
N GLU A 192 -3.87 26.38 -18.11
CA GLU A 192 -4.04 25.51 -19.28
C GLU A 192 -4.60 26.28 -20.47
N ASN A 193 -5.64 27.09 -20.26
CA ASN A 193 -6.24 27.92 -21.31
C ASN A 193 -5.29 29.02 -21.83
N LEU A 194 -4.37 29.50 -21.00
CA LEU A 194 -3.36 30.49 -21.38
C LEU A 194 -2.06 29.85 -21.91
N GLU A 195 -1.97 28.52 -21.96
CA GLU A 195 -0.75 27.78 -22.27
C GLU A 195 0.45 28.18 -21.38
N ASN A 196 0.17 28.61 -20.15
CA ASN A 196 1.19 29.06 -19.19
C ASN A 196 1.94 27.86 -18.57
N THR A 197 3.00 27.42 -19.26
CA THR A 197 3.76 26.22 -18.88
C THR A 197 4.41 26.33 -17.50
N GLU A 198 4.93 27.50 -17.13
CA GLU A 198 5.57 27.73 -15.82
C GLU A 198 4.55 27.57 -14.67
N GLY A 199 3.38 28.18 -14.80
CA GLY A 199 2.30 28.02 -13.82
C GLY A 199 1.81 26.57 -13.73
N LEU A 200 1.76 25.84 -14.85
CA LEU A 200 1.38 24.42 -14.89
C LEU A 200 2.39 23.53 -14.14
N HIS A 201 3.69 23.83 -14.28
CA HIS A 201 4.76 23.12 -13.53
C HIS A 201 4.65 23.34 -12.02
N HIS A 202 4.44 24.58 -11.57
CA HIS A 202 4.22 24.83 -10.14
C HIS A 202 2.96 24.13 -9.62
N LEU A 203 1.88 24.11 -10.40
CA LEU A 203 0.65 23.39 -10.02
C LEU A 203 0.85 21.87 -9.97
N TYR A 204 1.68 21.30 -10.86
CA TYR A 204 2.11 19.91 -10.76
C TYR A 204 2.79 19.64 -9.40
N GLU A 205 3.78 20.46 -9.03
CA GLU A 205 4.54 20.31 -7.78
C GLU A 205 3.65 20.45 -6.55
N ILE A 206 2.76 21.45 -6.55
CA ILE A 206 1.79 21.68 -5.47
C ILE A 206 0.86 20.48 -5.31
N ILE A 207 0.20 20.04 -6.38
CA ILE A 207 -0.77 18.92 -6.31
C ILE A 207 -0.08 17.62 -5.92
N ARG A 208 1.11 17.37 -6.46
CA ARG A 208 1.94 16.23 -6.07
C ARG A 208 2.31 16.30 -4.59
N GLY A 209 2.77 17.45 -4.10
CA GLY A 209 3.11 17.65 -2.70
C GLY A 209 1.92 17.47 -1.75
N ILE A 210 0.73 17.97 -2.13
CA ILE A 210 -0.50 17.76 -1.36
C ILE A 210 -0.84 16.26 -1.27
N LEU A 211 -0.68 15.48 -2.34
CA LEU A 211 -0.88 14.03 -2.29
C LEU A 211 0.07 13.36 -1.29
N PHE A 212 1.33 13.80 -1.24
CA PHE A 212 2.33 13.31 -0.29
C PHE A 212 2.09 13.74 1.16
N LEU A 213 1.17 14.68 1.43
CA LEU A 213 0.73 14.91 2.82
C LEU A 213 0.04 13.66 3.40
N ASN A 214 -0.51 12.80 2.55
CA ASN A 214 -1.09 11.50 2.92
C ASN A 214 -2.22 11.64 3.95
N LYS A 215 -3.20 12.51 3.67
CA LYS A 215 -4.35 12.81 4.55
C LYS A 215 -5.67 12.47 3.87
N ALA A 216 -6.52 11.72 4.59
CA ALA A 216 -7.78 11.20 4.06
C ALA A 216 -8.76 12.30 3.65
N THR A 217 -8.88 13.33 4.50
CA THR A 217 -9.70 14.54 4.27
C THR A 217 -9.33 15.27 2.98
N LEU A 218 -8.04 15.41 2.69
CA LEU A 218 -7.55 16.00 1.45
C LEU A 218 -7.90 15.11 0.24
N PHE A 219 -7.75 13.79 0.38
CA PHE A 219 -8.12 12.82 -0.65
C PHE A 219 -9.62 12.85 -0.98
N GLU A 220 -10.49 13.00 0.00
CA GLU A 220 -11.93 13.17 -0.23
C GLU A 220 -12.23 14.36 -1.15
N VAL A 221 -11.55 15.49 -0.95
CA VAL A 221 -11.70 16.68 -1.81
C VAL A 221 -11.08 16.46 -3.19
N MET A 222 -9.81 16.03 -3.24
CA MET A 222 -9.06 15.86 -4.49
C MET A 222 -9.68 14.81 -5.41
N PHE A 223 -10.16 13.71 -4.85
CA PHE A 223 -10.72 12.59 -5.61
C PHE A 223 -12.23 12.66 -5.76
N SER A 224 -12.87 13.73 -5.31
CA SER A 224 -14.27 14.01 -5.67
C SER A 224 -14.44 14.03 -7.19
N ASP A 225 -15.63 13.67 -7.69
CA ASP A 225 -15.88 13.58 -9.13
C ASP A 225 -15.70 14.92 -9.86
N GLU A 226 -15.94 16.04 -9.17
CA GLU A 226 -15.69 17.39 -9.68
C GLU A 226 -14.19 17.69 -9.88
N CYS A 227 -13.32 17.15 -9.02
CA CYS A 227 -11.92 17.56 -8.92
C CYS A 227 -10.94 16.56 -9.56
N ILE A 228 -11.27 15.27 -9.54
CA ILE A 228 -10.30 14.20 -9.85
C ILE A 228 -9.68 14.32 -11.24
N MET A 229 -10.46 14.76 -12.24
CA MET A 229 -9.95 14.94 -13.59
C MET A 229 -9.00 16.13 -13.69
N ASP A 230 -9.25 17.22 -12.96
CA ASP A 230 -8.34 18.36 -12.91
C ASP A 230 -7.07 18.03 -12.12
N VAL A 231 -7.19 17.23 -11.04
CA VAL A 231 -6.03 16.68 -10.32
C VAL A 231 -5.14 15.85 -11.25
N VAL A 232 -5.73 14.93 -12.02
CA VAL A 232 -4.98 14.17 -13.03
C VAL A 232 -4.37 15.11 -14.08
N GLY A 233 -5.10 16.16 -14.47
CA GLY A 233 -4.62 17.19 -15.39
C GLY A 233 -3.38 17.92 -14.89
N CYS A 234 -3.35 18.35 -13.62
CA CYS A 234 -2.15 18.93 -13.02
C CYS A 234 -0.97 17.95 -13.09
N LEU A 235 -1.22 16.67 -12.81
CA LEU A 235 -0.21 15.62 -12.82
C LEU A 235 0.32 15.24 -14.23
N GLU A 236 -0.26 15.79 -15.31
CA GLU A 236 0.26 15.61 -16.67
C GLU A 236 1.53 16.44 -16.93
N TYR A 237 1.72 17.54 -16.21
CA TYR A 237 2.74 18.56 -16.46
C TYR A 237 4.00 18.39 -15.60
N ASP A 238 4.53 17.17 -15.55
CA ASP A 238 5.79 16.87 -14.86
C ASP A 238 6.96 17.67 -15.48
N PRO A 239 7.63 18.55 -14.71
CA PRO A 239 8.74 19.38 -15.21
C PRO A 239 9.95 18.57 -15.69
N SER A 240 10.08 17.31 -15.26
CA SER A 240 11.16 16.41 -15.68
C SER A 240 10.97 15.86 -17.11
N LEU A 241 9.77 16.02 -17.68
CA LEU A 241 9.42 15.50 -18.99
C LEU A 241 9.40 16.62 -20.04
N ALA A 242 9.84 16.30 -21.26
CA ALA A 242 9.87 17.27 -22.36
C ALA A 242 8.47 17.64 -22.90
N GLN A 243 7.47 16.80 -22.65
CA GLN A 243 6.08 17.00 -23.05
C GLN A 243 5.15 16.43 -21.98
N PRO A 244 3.97 17.04 -21.77
CA PRO A 244 2.99 16.52 -20.83
C PRO A 244 2.52 15.11 -21.20
N LYS A 245 2.35 14.25 -20.19
CA LYS A 245 1.71 12.94 -20.39
C LYS A 245 0.21 13.13 -20.65
N ARG A 246 -0.42 12.22 -21.39
CA ARG A 246 -1.86 12.32 -21.75
C ARG A 246 -2.73 11.40 -20.88
N HIS A 247 -2.62 11.53 -19.56
CA HIS A 247 -3.34 10.69 -18.60
C HIS A 247 -4.87 10.86 -18.67
N ARG A 248 -5.38 12.09 -18.76
CA ARG A 248 -6.81 12.39 -18.92
C ARG A 248 -7.36 11.80 -20.22
N GLU A 249 -6.59 11.88 -21.31
CA GLU A 249 -7.00 11.28 -22.59
C GLU A 249 -7.11 9.76 -22.49
N PHE A 250 -6.14 9.11 -21.83
CA PHE A 250 -6.19 7.67 -21.58
C PHE A 250 -7.45 7.31 -20.78
N LEU A 251 -7.68 7.97 -19.65
CA LEU A 251 -8.81 7.68 -18.75
C LEU A 251 -10.19 7.95 -19.37
N THR A 252 -10.29 8.86 -20.34
CA THR A 252 -11.57 9.24 -20.97
C THR A 252 -11.85 8.55 -22.29
N LYS A 253 -10.82 8.30 -23.12
CA LYS A 253 -11.00 7.76 -24.48
C LYS A 253 -10.53 6.32 -24.63
N THR A 254 -9.51 5.91 -23.87
CA THR A 254 -8.84 4.62 -24.06
C THR A 254 -9.35 3.58 -23.07
N ALA A 255 -9.42 3.94 -21.79
CA ALA A 255 -10.01 3.14 -20.74
C ALA A 255 -11.52 3.03 -20.97
N LYS A 256 -11.97 1.92 -21.56
CA LYS A 256 -13.40 1.65 -21.78
C LYS A 256 -13.95 0.87 -20.60
N PHE A 257 -14.88 1.49 -19.88
CA PHE A 257 -15.65 0.79 -18.87
C PHE A 257 -16.53 -0.27 -19.54
N LYS A 258 -16.28 -1.53 -19.20
CA LYS A 258 -17.04 -2.68 -19.70
C LYS A 258 -17.92 -3.19 -18.57
N GLU A 259 -19.22 -2.98 -18.72
CA GLU A 259 -20.22 -3.52 -17.82
C GLU A 259 -20.51 -4.98 -18.21
N VAL A 260 -20.05 -5.92 -17.38
CA VAL A 260 -20.42 -7.34 -17.53
C VAL A 260 -21.84 -7.56 -17.00
N ILE A 261 -22.23 -6.79 -15.97
CA ILE A 261 -23.57 -6.77 -15.40
C ILE A 261 -24.05 -5.31 -15.44
N PRO A 262 -25.29 -5.05 -15.90
CA PRO A 262 -25.83 -3.69 -15.95
C PRO A 262 -25.83 -3.03 -14.57
N ILE A 263 -25.16 -1.90 -14.43
CA ILE A 263 -25.14 -1.12 -13.18
C ILE A 263 -26.14 0.02 -13.29
N THR A 264 -27.30 -0.14 -12.66
CA THR A 264 -28.38 0.88 -12.71
C THR A 264 -28.16 2.02 -11.74
N ASP A 265 -27.42 1.78 -10.66
CA ASP A 265 -27.10 2.79 -9.65
C ASP A 265 -25.96 3.70 -10.13
N SER A 266 -26.27 4.98 -10.31
CA SER A 266 -25.31 6.00 -10.72
C SER A 266 -24.23 6.26 -9.67
N GLU A 267 -24.56 6.15 -8.39
CA GLU A 267 -23.63 6.40 -7.29
C GLU A 267 -22.58 5.28 -7.21
N LEU A 268 -23.03 4.02 -7.29
CA LEU A 268 -22.14 2.86 -7.44
C LEU A 268 -21.23 3.00 -8.66
N ARG A 269 -21.79 3.39 -9.81
CA ARG A 269 -20.99 3.60 -11.03
C ARG A 269 -19.94 4.71 -10.84
N GLN A 270 -20.32 5.82 -10.21
CA GLN A 270 -19.40 6.91 -9.89
C GLN A 270 -18.29 6.44 -8.95
N LYS A 271 -18.61 5.65 -7.93
CA LYS A 271 -17.65 5.07 -6.99
C LYS A 271 -16.66 4.12 -7.68
N ILE A 272 -17.14 3.28 -8.61
CA ILE A 272 -16.29 2.41 -9.45
C ILE A 272 -15.31 3.25 -10.27
N HIS A 273 -15.80 4.30 -10.95
CA HIS A 273 -14.94 5.19 -11.73
C HIS A 273 -13.94 5.95 -10.85
N GLN A 274 -14.35 6.45 -9.69
CA GLN A 274 -13.46 7.09 -8.73
C GLN A 274 -12.35 6.12 -8.32
N THR A 275 -12.71 4.92 -7.90
CA THR A 275 -11.75 3.88 -7.47
C THR A 275 -10.74 3.55 -8.57
N TYR A 276 -11.20 3.36 -9.81
CA TYR A 276 -10.31 3.11 -10.94
C TYR A 276 -9.35 4.28 -11.21
N ARG A 277 -9.84 5.52 -11.16
CA ARG A 277 -9.02 6.72 -11.37
C ARG A 277 -7.98 6.90 -10.26
N VAL A 278 -8.35 6.69 -9.00
CA VAL A 278 -7.43 6.80 -7.86
C VAL A 278 -6.37 5.69 -7.90
N GLN A 279 -6.76 4.46 -8.23
CA GLN A 279 -5.82 3.35 -8.47
C GLN A 279 -4.85 3.68 -9.61
N TYR A 280 -5.34 4.29 -10.70
CA TYR A 280 -4.47 4.73 -11.80
C TYR A 280 -3.47 5.81 -11.36
N ILE A 281 -3.88 6.77 -10.52
CA ILE A 281 -2.98 7.77 -9.93
C ILE A 281 -1.88 7.06 -9.12
N GLN A 282 -2.25 6.10 -8.27
CA GLN A 282 -1.30 5.32 -7.47
C GLN A 282 -0.32 4.52 -8.34
N ASP A 283 -0.83 3.71 -9.27
CA ASP A 283 0.00 2.70 -9.94
C ASP A 283 0.80 3.27 -11.13
N ILE A 284 0.25 4.28 -11.82
CA ILE A 284 0.80 4.77 -13.10
C ILE A 284 1.43 6.15 -12.97
N ILE A 285 0.82 7.04 -12.18
CA ILE A 285 1.32 8.42 -12.03
C ILE A 285 2.34 8.51 -10.91
N LEU A 286 2.08 7.85 -9.78
CA LEU A 286 2.96 7.80 -8.61
C LEU A 286 3.47 6.38 -8.32
N PRO A 287 4.06 5.68 -9.32
CA PRO A 287 4.51 4.31 -9.10
C PRO A 287 5.52 4.30 -7.96
N THR A 288 5.25 3.50 -6.93
CA THR A 288 6.17 3.36 -5.79
C THR A 288 7.47 2.72 -6.31
N PRO A 289 8.61 3.44 -6.29
CA PRO A 289 9.81 3.01 -6.98
C PRO A 289 10.51 1.82 -6.29
N SER A 290 10.12 1.47 -5.07
CA SER A 290 10.62 0.29 -4.38
C SER A 290 9.61 -0.29 -3.38
N VAL A 291 9.74 -1.60 -3.13
CA VAL A 291 9.00 -2.38 -2.11
C VAL A 291 9.29 -1.88 -0.67
N PHE A 292 10.22 -0.93 -0.50
CA PHE A 292 10.67 -0.41 0.79
C PHE A 292 10.06 0.95 1.16
N GLU A 293 9.31 1.57 0.23
CA GLU A 293 8.63 2.87 0.42
C GLU A 293 7.10 2.74 0.58
N GLU A 294 6.59 1.54 0.88
CA GLU A 294 5.15 1.24 0.96
C GLU A 294 4.38 2.10 1.99
N ASN A 295 5.08 2.73 2.95
CA ASN A 295 4.46 3.58 3.98
C ASN A 295 4.20 5.03 3.54
N PHE A 296 4.74 5.52 2.42
CA PHE A 296 4.59 6.94 2.04
C PHE A 296 3.16 7.32 1.63
N LEU A 297 2.36 6.36 1.14
CA LEU A 297 0.99 6.57 0.66
C LEU A 297 -0.02 5.59 1.29
N SER A 298 0.23 5.18 2.54
CA SER A 298 -0.63 4.22 3.27
C SER A 298 -2.09 4.66 3.38
N THR A 299 -2.35 5.97 3.50
CA THR A 299 -3.71 6.52 3.54
C THR A 299 -4.36 6.47 2.15
N LEU A 300 -3.59 6.60 1.07
CA LEU A 300 -4.10 6.46 -0.30
C LEU A 300 -4.50 5.00 -0.58
N THR A 301 -3.66 4.06 -0.18
CA THR A 301 -3.95 2.62 -0.25
C THR A 301 -5.21 2.30 0.56
N SER A 302 -5.31 2.83 1.78
CA SER A 302 -6.50 2.69 2.63
C SER A 302 -7.74 3.29 1.96
N PHE A 303 -7.63 4.47 1.35
CA PHE A 303 -8.73 5.12 0.63
C PHE A 303 -9.26 4.24 -0.50
N ILE A 304 -8.36 3.68 -1.31
CA ILE A 304 -8.72 2.74 -2.39
C ILE A 304 -9.40 1.49 -1.80
N PHE A 305 -8.87 0.96 -0.71
CA PHE A 305 -9.44 -0.20 -0.02
C PHE A 305 -10.87 0.08 0.47
N PHE A 306 -11.11 1.18 1.19
CA PHE A 306 -12.44 1.55 1.65
C PHE A 306 -13.40 1.82 0.50
N ASN A 307 -12.92 2.39 -0.60
CA ASN A 307 -13.73 2.54 -1.80
C ASN A 307 -14.15 1.18 -2.39
N LYS A 308 -13.25 0.19 -2.44
CA LYS A 308 -13.58 -1.18 -2.84
C LYS A 308 -14.61 -1.81 -1.88
N VAL A 309 -14.47 -1.59 -0.56
CA VAL A 309 -15.46 -2.01 0.45
C VAL A 309 -16.85 -1.48 0.13
N GLU A 310 -16.94 -0.18 -0.13
CA GLU A 310 -18.21 0.49 -0.37
C GLU A 310 -18.87 0.01 -1.67
N ILE A 311 -18.09 -0.17 -2.75
CA ILE A 311 -18.57 -0.75 -4.02
C ILE A 311 -19.21 -2.13 -3.79
N VAL A 312 -18.51 -3.01 -3.07
CA VAL A 312 -19.02 -4.37 -2.77
C VAL A 312 -20.29 -4.29 -1.94
N SER A 313 -20.33 -3.42 -0.93
CA SER A 313 -21.52 -3.20 -0.09
C SER A 313 -22.72 -2.67 -0.89
N MET A 314 -22.49 -1.69 -1.78
CA MET A 314 -23.53 -1.15 -2.66
C MET A 314 -24.06 -2.21 -3.63
N LEU A 315 -23.18 -3.07 -4.16
CA LEU A 315 -23.59 -4.22 -4.97
C LEU A 315 -24.48 -5.18 -4.16
N GLN A 316 -24.11 -5.51 -2.93
CA GLN A 316 -24.89 -6.38 -2.05
C GLN A 316 -26.32 -5.87 -1.82
N VAL A 317 -26.48 -4.58 -1.50
CA VAL A 317 -27.79 -3.97 -1.21
C VAL A 317 -28.66 -3.84 -2.47
N SER A 318 -28.04 -3.64 -3.64
CA SER A 318 -28.75 -3.44 -4.92
C SER A 318 -29.41 -4.69 -5.50
N GLY A 319 -29.50 -5.78 -4.73
CA GLY A 319 -30.06 -7.04 -5.20
C GLY A 319 -29.13 -7.83 -6.12
N PHE A 320 -27.81 -7.57 -6.06
CA PHE A 320 -26.82 -8.40 -6.77
C PHE A 320 -26.78 -9.84 -6.23
N TYR A 321 -27.37 -10.11 -5.06
CA TYR A 321 -27.71 -11.47 -4.62
C TYR A 321 -28.69 -12.18 -5.58
N TYR A 322 -29.65 -11.48 -6.18
CA TYR A 322 -30.49 -12.01 -7.26
C TYR A 322 -29.80 -11.98 -8.65
N GLY A 323 -28.65 -11.34 -8.76
CA GLY A 323 -27.77 -11.38 -9.94
C GLY A 323 -26.72 -12.50 -9.88
N MET A 324 -26.34 -12.91 -8.67
CA MET A 324 -25.74 -14.21 -8.39
C MET A 324 -26.78 -15.33 -8.55
N ASP A 325 -28.08 -15.07 -8.44
CA ASP A 325 -29.07 -15.99 -9.03
C ASP A 325 -29.06 -15.97 -10.58
N GLY A 326 -28.46 -14.98 -11.23
CA GLY A 326 -28.26 -14.98 -12.68
C GLY A 326 -26.96 -15.67 -13.11
N LEU A 327 -25.91 -15.55 -12.31
CA LEU A 327 -24.62 -16.22 -12.54
C LEU A 327 -24.62 -17.65 -11.96
N CYS A 328 -25.33 -17.92 -10.87
CA CYS A 328 -25.45 -19.22 -10.19
C CYS A 328 -26.84 -19.88 -10.30
N VAL A 329 -27.93 -19.17 -10.61
CA VAL A 329 -29.31 -19.75 -10.67
C VAL A 329 -30.01 -19.52 -12.05
N GLY A 330 -29.28 -19.01 -13.03
CA GLY A 330 -29.76 -18.71 -14.37
C GLY A 330 -29.76 -19.92 -15.29
N THR A 331 -30.84 -20.70 -15.24
CA THR A 331 -31.25 -21.81 -16.14
C THR A 331 -30.77 -23.21 -15.74
N SER A 332 -31.72 -23.97 -15.22
CA SER A 332 -31.96 -25.39 -15.54
C SER A 332 -30.80 -26.11 -16.23
N SER A 333 -30.01 -26.83 -15.41
CA SER A 333 -29.43 -28.13 -15.74
C SER A 333 -28.41 -28.26 -16.89
N CYS A 334 -27.97 -27.20 -17.58
CA CYS A 334 -26.96 -27.36 -18.66
C CYS A 334 -26.01 -26.18 -18.92
N SER A 335 -26.28 -24.96 -18.47
CA SER A 335 -25.52 -23.79 -18.97
C SER A 335 -24.20 -23.50 -18.23
N PHE A 336 -24.09 -23.81 -16.93
CA PHE A 336 -22.85 -23.56 -16.17
C PHE A 336 -21.72 -24.55 -16.53
N LYS A 337 -22.06 -25.78 -16.94
CA LYS A 337 -21.10 -26.74 -17.52
C LYS A 337 -20.53 -26.28 -18.87
N VAL A 338 -21.22 -25.40 -19.60
CA VAL A 338 -20.80 -24.94 -20.94
C VAL A 338 -19.95 -23.67 -20.88
N GLY A 339 -20.04 -22.87 -19.81
CA GLY A 339 -19.23 -21.66 -19.62
C GLY A 339 -17.86 -21.88 -18.96
N MET A 340 -17.69 -23.00 -18.24
CA MET A 340 -16.43 -23.39 -17.58
C MET A 340 -15.41 -24.08 -18.50
N ASP A 341 -15.78 -24.33 -19.76
CA ASP A 341 -14.86 -24.83 -20.79
C ASP A 341 -13.89 -23.73 -21.29
N ASP A 342 -14.22 -22.46 -21.07
CA ASP A 342 -13.36 -21.32 -21.44
C ASP A 342 -12.39 -20.96 -20.30
N LEU A 343 -11.09 -21.15 -20.59
CA LEU A 343 -10.00 -20.86 -19.66
C LEU A 343 -10.00 -19.39 -19.18
N GLN A 344 -10.40 -18.43 -20.01
CA GLN A 344 -10.43 -17.01 -19.66
C GLN A 344 -11.56 -16.68 -18.69
N VAL A 345 -12.73 -17.29 -18.87
CA VAL A 345 -13.88 -17.12 -17.97
C VAL A 345 -13.57 -17.71 -16.60
N ARG A 346 -12.94 -18.89 -16.56
CA ARG A 346 -12.52 -19.53 -15.31
C ARG A 346 -11.46 -18.73 -14.57
N SER A 347 -10.47 -18.17 -15.28
CA SER A 347 -9.45 -17.29 -14.70
C SER A 347 -10.10 -16.04 -14.09
N ALA A 348 -10.97 -15.35 -14.84
CA ALA A 348 -11.64 -14.14 -14.35
C ALA A 348 -12.54 -14.42 -13.14
N ALA A 349 -13.26 -15.55 -13.13
CA ALA A 349 -14.07 -15.97 -12.00
C ALA A 349 -13.21 -16.26 -10.76
N THR A 350 -12.06 -16.91 -10.94
CA THR A 350 -11.08 -17.17 -9.87
C THR A 350 -10.52 -15.88 -9.30
N ASP A 351 -10.18 -14.91 -10.14
CA ASP A 351 -9.67 -13.60 -9.70
C ASP A 351 -10.73 -12.82 -8.93
N ILE A 352 -11.98 -12.79 -9.41
CA ILE A 352 -13.10 -12.15 -8.69
C ILE A 352 -13.32 -12.82 -7.34
N PHE A 353 -13.31 -14.16 -7.29
CA PHE A 353 -13.45 -14.90 -6.04
C PHE A 353 -12.27 -14.64 -5.09
N SER A 354 -11.03 -14.53 -5.61
CA SER A 354 -9.84 -14.13 -4.86
C SER A 354 -10.05 -12.79 -4.19
N TYR A 355 -10.48 -11.78 -4.96
CA TYR A 355 -10.78 -10.46 -4.42
C TYR A 355 -11.85 -10.50 -3.32
N LEU A 356 -12.92 -11.29 -3.48
CA LEU A 356 -13.98 -11.39 -2.47
C LEU A 356 -13.51 -12.06 -1.17
N VAL A 357 -12.71 -13.12 -1.28
CA VAL A 357 -12.18 -13.85 -0.11
C VAL A 357 -11.10 -13.03 0.59
N GLU A 358 -10.20 -12.38 -0.14
CA GLU A 358 -9.21 -11.45 0.41
C GLU A 358 -9.88 -10.25 1.09
N PHE A 359 -10.99 -9.78 0.53
CA PHE A 359 -11.76 -8.66 1.02
C PHE A 359 -12.44 -8.94 2.38
N SER A 360 -13.21 -10.01 2.46
CA SER A 360 -13.90 -10.40 3.68
C SER A 360 -14.15 -11.91 3.70
N PRO A 361 -13.22 -12.69 4.29
CA PRO A 361 -13.42 -14.11 4.46
C PRO A 361 -14.72 -14.43 5.22
N SER A 362 -15.08 -13.57 6.19
CA SER A 362 -16.30 -13.72 6.99
C SER A 362 -17.58 -13.54 6.19
N MET A 363 -17.65 -12.57 5.29
CA MET A 363 -18.80 -12.38 4.40
C MET A 363 -18.99 -13.59 3.48
N VAL A 364 -17.91 -14.05 2.86
CA VAL A 364 -17.97 -15.22 1.96
C VAL A 364 -18.36 -16.47 2.73
N ARG A 365 -17.85 -16.66 3.95
CA ARG A 365 -18.28 -17.75 4.84
C ARG A 365 -19.77 -17.67 5.17
N GLU A 366 -20.28 -16.50 5.53
CA GLU A 366 -21.69 -16.31 5.85
C GLU A 366 -22.57 -16.66 4.65
N PHE A 367 -22.19 -16.23 3.44
CA PHE A 367 -22.86 -16.62 2.21
C PHE A 367 -22.87 -18.14 2.00
N VAL A 368 -21.70 -18.80 2.10
CA VAL A 368 -21.59 -20.27 1.96
C VAL A 368 -22.45 -21.00 3.00
N MET A 369 -22.53 -20.48 4.22
CA MET A 369 -23.37 -21.04 5.27
C MET A 369 -24.87 -20.83 5.01
N GLN A 370 -25.26 -19.67 4.47
CA GLN A 370 -26.66 -19.40 4.09
C GLN A 370 -27.08 -20.25 2.88
N GLU A 371 -26.21 -20.39 1.88
CA GLU A 371 -26.42 -21.24 0.70
C GLU A 371 -26.65 -22.71 1.12
N ALA A 372 -25.83 -23.23 2.02
CA ALA A 372 -25.97 -24.58 2.58
C ALA A 372 -27.26 -24.79 3.41
N GLN A 373 -27.88 -23.71 3.89
CA GLN A 373 -29.16 -23.78 4.61
C GLN A 373 -30.38 -23.67 3.68
N GLN A 374 -30.21 -23.10 2.49
CA GLN A 374 -31.29 -22.81 1.53
C GLN A 374 -31.36 -23.81 0.37
N SER A 375 -30.24 -24.43 0.00
CA SER A 375 -30.15 -25.37 -1.13
C SER A 375 -30.09 -26.82 -0.65
N ASP A 376 -30.98 -27.67 -1.18
CA ASP A 376 -30.94 -29.15 -1.04
C ASP A 376 -30.11 -29.80 -2.17
N ASP A 377 -29.63 -29.02 -3.14
CA ASP A 377 -28.85 -29.50 -4.29
C ASP A 377 -27.34 -29.41 -4.01
N ASP A 378 -26.58 -30.42 -4.48
CA ASP A 378 -25.11 -30.54 -4.38
C ASP A 378 -24.32 -29.40 -5.08
N ILE A 379 -25.00 -28.41 -5.66
CA ILE A 379 -24.40 -27.26 -6.36
C ILE A 379 -24.15 -26.14 -5.37
N LEU A 380 -23.30 -26.41 -4.37
CA LEU A 380 -22.80 -25.39 -3.45
C LEU A 380 -21.58 -24.71 -4.07
N LEU A 381 -21.38 -23.41 -3.83
CA LEU A 381 -20.20 -22.68 -4.30
C LEU A 381 -18.90 -23.39 -3.91
N ILE A 382 -18.86 -23.93 -2.68
CA ILE A 382 -17.71 -24.69 -2.18
C ILE A 382 -17.44 -25.95 -3.00
N ASN A 383 -18.48 -26.64 -3.46
CA ASN A 383 -18.36 -27.85 -4.27
C ASN A 383 -17.87 -27.50 -5.68
N VAL A 384 -18.31 -26.39 -6.25
CA VAL A 384 -17.83 -25.89 -7.55
C VAL A 384 -16.34 -25.52 -7.48
N VAL A 385 -15.91 -24.85 -6.41
CA VAL A 385 -14.50 -24.52 -6.18
C VAL A 385 -13.64 -25.78 -6.04
N ILE A 386 -14.11 -26.76 -5.25
CA ILE A 386 -13.42 -28.05 -5.06
C ILE A 386 -13.36 -28.84 -6.38
N GLU A 387 -14.46 -28.89 -7.14
CA GLU A 387 -14.50 -29.57 -8.44
C GLU A 387 -13.54 -28.93 -9.44
N GLN A 388 -13.48 -27.59 -9.50
CA GLN A 388 -12.49 -26.88 -10.34
C GLN A 388 -11.05 -27.17 -9.93
N MET A 389 -10.76 -27.25 -8.63
CA MET A 389 -9.43 -27.61 -8.14
C MET A 389 -9.04 -29.05 -8.52
N ILE A 390 -9.98 -30.00 -8.46
CA ILE A 390 -9.71 -31.42 -8.76
C ILE A 390 -9.61 -31.65 -10.28
N CYS A 391 -10.40 -30.93 -11.07
CA CYS A 391 -10.45 -31.06 -12.52
C CYS A 391 -9.42 -30.20 -13.26
N ASP A 392 -8.60 -29.42 -12.55
CA ASP A 392 -7.49 -28.69 -13.15
C ASP A 392 -6.43 -29.67 -13.66
N THR A 393 -6.29 -29.73 -14.98
CA THR A 393 -5.41 -30.66 -15.69
C THR A 393 -4.16 -29.97 -16.23
N ASP A 394 -3.98 -28.68 -15.94
CA ASP A 394 -2.84 -27.91 -16.42
C ASP A 394 -1.62 -28.08 -15.49
N PRO A 395 -0.52 -28.69 -15.97
CA PRO A 395 0.70 -28.87 -15.19
C PRO A 395 1.52 -27.58 -15.01
N GLU A 396 1.17 -26.46 -15.65
CA GLU A 396 1.92 -25.20 -15.62
C GLU A 396 1.22 -24.02 -14.88
N LEU A 397 -0.04 -24.13 -14.41
CA LEU A 397 -0.83 -22.97 -13.96
C LEU A 397 -1.35 -23.00 -12.51
N GLY A 398 -1.16 -21.87 -11.81
CA GLY A 398 -1.47 -21.66 -10.39
C GLY A 398 -2.94 -21.47 -10.03
N GLY A 399 -3.91 -21.79 -10.90
CA GLY A 399 -5.35 -21.61 -10.64
C GLY A 399 -5.84 -22.50 -9.49
N ALA A 400 -5.56 -23.80 -9.53
CA ALA A 400 -5.83 -24.69 -8.41
C ALA A 400 -5.09 -24.31 -7.12
N VAL A 401 -3.86 -23.78 -7.23
CA VAL A 401 -3.07 -23.31 -6.08
C VAL A 401 -3.69 -22.05 -5.46
N GLN A 402 -4.17 -21.13 -6.29
CA GLN A 402 -4.87 -19.92 -5.88
C GLN A 402 -6.18 -20.29 -5.17
N LEU A 403 -7.04 -21.10 -5.80
CA LEU A 403 -8.28 -21.59 -5.18
C LEU A 403 -8.03 -22.34 -3.86
N MET A 404 -6.96 -23.14 -3.78
CA MET A 404 -6.53 -23.78 -2.53
C MET A 404 -6.17 -22.75 -1.44
N GLY A 405 -5.45 -21.70 -1.81
CA GLY A 405 -5.14 -20.57 -0.93
C GLY A 405 -6.41 -19.88 -0.42
N LEU A 406 -7.38 -19.64 -1.28
CA LEU A 406 -8.66 -19.03 -0.90
C LEU A 406 -9.48 -19.90 0.04
N LEU A 407 -9.58 -21.21 -0.24
CA LEU A 407 -10.23 -22.16 0.67
C LEU A 407 -9.54 -22.20 2.02
N ARG A 408 -8.20 -22.18 2.04
CA ARG A 408 -7.44 -22.11 3.29
C ARG A 408 -7.81 -20.85 4.06
N THR A 409 -7.82 -19.68 3.42
CA THR A 409 -8.21 -18.40 4.05
C THR A 409 -9.62 -18.45 4.65
N LEU A 410 -10.57 -19.09 3.95
CA LEU A 410 -11.95 -19.24 4.43
C LEU A 410 -12.05 -20.19 5.64
N ILE A 411 -11.27 -21.27 5.68
CA ILE A 411 -11.33 -22.30 6.72
C ILE A 411 -10.37 -22.01 7.89
N ASP A 412 -9.43 -21.07 7.72
CA ASP A 412 -8.46 -20.71 8.75
C ASP A 412 -9.16 -20.16 10.01
N PRO A 413 -9.02 -20.82 11.18
CA PRO A 413 -9.60 -20.36 12.44
C PRO A 413 -9.09 -18.99 12.88
N GLU A 414 -7.87 -18.60 12.50
CA GLU A 414 -7.32 -17.27 12.84
C GLU A 414 -8.12 -16.17 12.14
N ASN A 415 -8.59 -16.43 10.91
CA ASN A 415 -9.46 -15.52 10.18
C ASN A 415 -10.90 -15.52 10.70
N MET A 416 -11.30 -16.44 11.59
CA MET A 416 -12.64 -16.54 12.16
C MET A 416 -12.81 -15.74 13.45
N LEU A 417 -11.72 -15.26 14.05
CA LEU A 417 -11.73 -14.53 15.32
C LEU A 417 -11.98 -13.01 15.16
N ALA A 418 -12.09 -12.50 13.93
CA ALA A 418 -12.21 -11.07 13.65
C ALA A 418 -13.61 -10.45 13.91
N THR A 419 -14.56 -11.20 14.47
CA THR A 419 -15.88 -10.68 14.88
C THR A 419 -16.15 -10.92 16.35
N ALA A 420 -15.38 -10.23 17.19
CA ALA A 420 -15.78 -9.92 18.56
C ALA A 420 -15.13 -8.61 19.02
N ASN A 421 -15.62 -7.47 18.50
CA ASN A 421 -16.00 -6.26 19.26
C ASN A 421 -16.33 -5.10 18.33
#